data_AF-M2VVI0-F1
#
_entry.id   AF-M2VVI0-F1
#
_cell.length_a   1.000
_cell.length_b   1.000
_cell.length_c   1.000
_cell.angle_alpha   90.00
_cell.angle_beta   90.00
_cell.angle_gamma   90.00
#
_symmetry.space_group_name_H-M   'P 1'
#
loop_
_entity.id
_entity.type
_entity.pdbx_description
1 polymer ?
#
loop_
_entity_poly.entity_id
_entity_poly.type
_entity_poly.pdbx_seq_one_letter_code
_entity_poly.pdbx_strand_id
1 'polypeptide(L)'
;MSTGKGEFLEPDYGTADTSHYVENWDQPSLEPSQTTASVHLSYLKNFFDLDTSDFLSRCRRALFPIGKKILDNPDNEEADIYGWVWIPTTVILVLSVNSSLFTFFNALFHQQDASVSRITGVNFRKFWIFSVLVYGYNIVIPATLWAILVCTRSRQPILHLLCIYGYSSTSYIFASLISIIPFEVVYIVSFVIASIVSSVTLFRNFFSEDEVTGSSRSLYLFQIIATLLHAAFGIGLLMVFLYGS
;
A
#
# COMPACT_ATOMS: atom_id res chain seq x y z
N MET A 1 78.05 3.40 -67.61
CA MET A 1 77.83 3.52 -66.16
C MET A 1 77.09 4.82 -65.94
N SER A 2 75.76 4.78 -65.94
CA SER A 2 74.95 6.00 -65.90
C SER A 2 73.61 5.72 -65.22
N THR A 3 73.44 6.43 -64.11
CA THR A 3 72.25 6.61 -63.29
C THR A 3 71.06 7.12 -64.11
N GLY A 4 69.89 6.52 -63.92
CA GLY A 4 68.59 7.03 -64.36
C GLY A 4 67.61 6.94 -63.20
N LYS A 5 67.22 8.10 -62.66
CA LYS A 5 66.24 8.26 -61.57
C LYS A 5 64.87 7.71 -62.03
N GLY A 6 64.33 6.74 -61.31
CA GLY A 6 62.93 6.34 -61.43
C GLY A 6 62.10 7.12 -60.42
N GLU A 7 61.20 7.97 -60.91
CA GLU A 7 60.19 8.66 -60.11
C GLU A 7 59.34 7.65 -59.32
N PHE A 8 59.15 7.95 -58.04
CA PHE A 8 58.30 7.22 -57.12
C PHE A 8 56.84 7.59 -57.43
N LEU A 9 56.12 6.70 -58.10
CA LEU A 9 54.67 6.80 -58.27
C LEU A 9 54.01 6.25 -57.00
N GLU A 10 53.45 7.13 -56.19
CA GLU A 10 52.62 6.77 -55.05
C GLU A 10 51.38 5.99 -55.55
N PRO A 11 51.09 4.78 -55.02
CA PRO A 11 49.86 4.08 -55.36
C PRO A 11 48.66 4.81 -54.77
N ASP A 12 47.71 5.16 -55.65
CA ASP A 12 46.40 5.75 -55.30
C ASP A 12 45.59 4.75 -54.48
N TYR A 13 45.63 4.91 -53.14
CA TYR A 13 44.79 4.16 -52.23
C TYR A 13 43.37 4.71 -52.34
N GLY A 14 42.60 4.10 -53.25
CA GLY A 14 41.21 4.43 -53.49
C GLY A 14 40.41 4.58 -52.21
N THR A 15 39.60 5.63 -52.15
CA THR A 15 38.53 5.77 -51.16
C THR A 15 37.51 4.67 -51.43
N ALA A 16 37.67 3.51 -50.80
CA ALA A 16 36.61 2.53 -50.71
C ALA A 16 35.43 3.21 -50.02
N ASP A 17 34.36 3.43 -50.79
CA ASP A 17 33.12 4.00 -50.30
C ASP A 17 32.50 3.05 -49.27
N THR A 18 32.74 3.33 -47.99
CA THR A 18 32.19 2.58 -46.87
C THR A 18 30.71 2.87 -46.62
N SER A 19 30.02 3.61 -47.51
CA SER A 19 28.58 3.91 -47.37
C SER A 19 27.67 2.69 -47.49
N HIS A 20 28.18 1.53 -47.96
CA HIS A 20 27.40 0.31 -48.15
C HIS A 20 27.38 -0.67 -46.96
N TYR A 21 27.99 -0.34 -45.82
CA TYR A 21 27.88 -1.12 -44.57
C TYR A 21 27.05 -0.42 -43.49
N VAL A 22 26.00 0.31 -43.87
CA VAL A 22 24.93 0.60 -42.91
C VAL A 22 24.12 -0.69 -42.77
N GLU A 23 24.50 -1.48 -41.78
CA GLU A 23 23.80 -2.66 -41.32
C GLU A 23 22.34 -2.28 -41.01
N ASN A 24 21.45 -2.61 -41.95
CA ASN A 24 20.03 -2.32 -41.83
C ASN A 24 19.47 -3.28 -40.77
N TRP A 25 19.36 -2.81 -39.53
CA TRP A 25 18.70 -3.51 -38.42
C TRP A 25 17.17 -3.54 -38.58
N ASP A 26 16.68 -3.69 -39.80
CA ASP A 26 15.32 -4.16 -40.06
C ASP A 26 15.26 -5.64 -39.67
N GLN A 27 15.31 -5.88 -38.37
CA GLN A 27 14.67 -7.02 -37.76
C GLN A 27 13.26 -7.05 -38.35
N PRO A 28 12.75 -8.20 -38.86
CA PRO A 28 11.33 -8.29 -39.09
C PRO A 28 10.71 -7.90 -37.77
N SER A 29 9.88 -6.85 -37.76
CA SER A 29 9.04 -6.54 -36.63
C SER A 29 8.21 -7.79 -36.40
N LEU A 30 8.71 -8.67 -35.54
CA LEU A 30 7.88 -9.55 -34.76
C LEU A 30 6.97 -8.56 -34.06
N GLU A 31 5.82 -8.26 -34.67
CA GLU A 31 4.71 -7.74 -33.91
C GLU A 31 4.65 -8.68 -32.72
N PRO A 32 4.93 -8.18 -31.50
CA PRO A 32 4.77 -9.02 -30.34
C PRO A 32 3.34 -9.48 -30.49
N SER A 33 3.12 -10.79 -30.55
CA SER A 33 1.79 -11.32 -30.44
C SER A 33 1.14 -10.50 -29.34
N GLN A 34 -0.01 -9.88 -29.61
CA GLN A 34 -0.82 -9.26 -28.57
C GLN A 34 -1.40 -10.42 -27.72
N THR A 35 -0.49 -11.23 -27.19
CA THR A 35 -0.66 -12.37 -26.33
C THR A 35 -1.06 -11.77 -25.02
N THR A 36 -2.32 -11.98 -24.64
CA THR A 36 -2.87 -12.09 -23.28
C THR A 36 -2.18 -11.27 -22.19
N ALA A 37 -0.88 -11.47 -21.93
CA ALA A 37 -0.02 -10.62 -21.13
C ALA A 37 -0.19 -9.10 -21.36
N SER A 38 -0.25 -8.60 -22.61
CA SER A 38 -0.42 -7.16 -22.86
C SER A 38 -1.81 -6.64 -22.44
N VAL A 39 -2.85 -7.46 -22.65
CA VAL A 39 -4.24 -7.18 -22.23
C VAL A 39 -4.38 -7.25 -20.71
N HIS A 40 -3.75 -8.24 -20.07
CA HIS A 40 -3.71 -8.37 -18.61
C HIS A 40 -2.93 -7.23 -17.95
N LEU A 41 -1.82 -6.77 -18.53
CA LEU A 41 -1.08 -5.62 -18.02
C LEU A 41 -1.91 -4.34 -18.12
N SER A 42 -2.66 -4.18 -19.22
CA SER A 42 -3.53 -3.03 -19.44
C SER A 42 -4.70 -3.02 -18.47
N TYR A 43 -5.28 -4.18 -18.18
CA TYR A 43 -6.34 -4.33 -17.17
C TYR A 43 -5.83 -4.03 -15.76
N LEU A 44 -4.66 -4.54 -15.37
CA LEU A 44 -4.06 -4.24 -14.06
C LEU A 44 -3.69 -2.76 -13.94
N LYS A 45 -3.17 -2.16 -15.01
CA LYS A 45 -2.79 -0.74 -15.03
C LYS A 45 -3.95 0.14 -14.57
N ASN A 46 -5.18 -0.10 -15.03
CA ASN A 46 -6.35 0.70 -14.64
C ASN A 46 -6.57 0.77 -13.12
N PHE A 47 -6.25 -0.28 -12.36
CA PHE A 47 -6.39 -0.29 -10.90
C PHE A 47 -5.21 0.35 -10.15
N PHE A 48 -4.11 0.65 -10.86
CA PHE A 48 -2.92 1.31 -10.35
C PHE A 48 -2.73 2.74 -10.90
N ASP A 49 -3.54 3.14 -11.88
CA ASP A 49 -3.51 4.46 -12.51
C ASP A 49 -4.31 5.46 -11.66
N LEU A 50 -3.81 5.72 -10.45
CA LEU A 50 -4.43 6.64 -9.49
C LEU A 50 -3.54 7.88 -9.34
N ASP A 51 -4.14 9.04 -9.52
CA ASP A 51 -3.46 10.31 -9.23
C ASP A 51 -3.19 10.46 -7.73
N THR A 52 -2.05 11.08 -7.40
CA THR A 52 -1.67 11.32 -6.00
C THR A 52 -2.69 12.22 -5.28
N SER A 53 -3.35 13.14 -6.00
CA SER A 53 -4.43 13.97 -5.46
C SER A 53 -5.65 13.16 -5.03
N ASP A 54 -6.02 12.16 -5.82
CA ASP A 54 -7.15 11.27 -5.51
C ASP A 54 -6.82 10.38 -4.33
N PHE A 55 -5.60 9.83 -4.28
CA PHE A 55 -5.11 9.09 -3.13
C PHE A 55 -5.23 9.90 -1.82
N LEU A 56 -4.72 11.14 -1.82
CA LEU A 56 -4.75 12.02 -0.65
C LEU A 56 -6.18 12.43 -0.27
N SER A 57 -7.05 12.65 -1.26
CA SER A 57 -8.46 12.93 -1.06
C SER A 57 -9.17 11.76 -0.36
N ARG A 58 -8.94 10.52 -0.83
CA ARG A 58 -9.47 9.28 -0.24
C ARG A 58 -8.95 9.08 1.20
N CYS A 59 -7.65 9.28 1.44
CA CYS A 59 -7.06 9.27 2.78
C CYS A 59 -7.68 10.32 3.71
N ARG A 60 -7.91 11.55 3.23
CA ARG A 60 -8.56 12.61 4.01
C ARG A 60 -9.99 12.24 4.38
N ARG A 61 -10.76 11.67 3.45
CA ARG A 61 -12.13 11.20 3.71
C ARG A 61 -12.16 10.06 4.73
N ALA A 62 -11.13 9.19 4.72
CA ALA A 62 -10.98 8.14 5.71
C ALA A 62 -10.60 8.66 7.11
N LEU A 63 -9.90 9.79 7.20
CA LEU A 63 -9.60 10.43 8.49
C LEU A 63 -10.78 11.23 9.06
N PHE A 64 -11.58 11.84 8.18
CA PHE A 64 -12.71 12.67 8.57
C PHE A 64 -14.01 12.10 7.99
N PRO A 65 -14.61 11.07 8.63
CA PRO A 65 -15.80 10.40 8.14
C PRO A 65 -17.09 11.22 8.37
N ILE A 66 -17.04 12.55 8.28
CA ILE A 66 -18.17 13.45 8.48
C ILE A 66 -18.84 13.80 7.14
N GLY A 67 -18.10 13.72 6.03
CA GLY A 67 -18.58 14.10 4.70
C GLY A 67 -18.84 12.92 3.77
N LYS A 68 -18.32 13.05 2.55
CA LYS A 68 -18.41 12.06 1.47
C LYS A 68 -17.82 10.70 1.85
N LYS A 69 -18.31 9.65 1.19
CA LYS A 69 -17.72 8.30 1.26
C LYS A 69 -16.33 8.30 0.61
N ILE A 70 -15.50 7.31 0.92
CA ILE A 70 -14.14 7.16 0.38
C ILE A 70 -14.19 7.15 -1.15
N LEU A 71 -15.09 6.36 -1.72
CA LEU A 71 -15.22 6.14 -3.16
C LEU A 71 -16.21 7.08 -3.86
N ASP A 72 -16.75 8.06 -3.14
CA ASP A 72 -17.67 9.07 -3.69
C ASP A 72 -16.86 10.20 -4.35
N ASN A 73 -16.20 9.89 -5.46
CA ASN A 73 -15.45 10.85 -6.27
C ASN A 73 -16.18 11.11 -7.60
N PRO A 74 -16.51 12.37 -7.94
CA PRO A 74 -17.24 12.68 -9.16
C PRO A 74 -16.49 12.31 -10.45
N ASP A 75 -15.16 12.23 -10.39
CA ASP A 75 -14.32 11.97 -11.54
C ASP A 75 -13.89 10.50 -11.68
N ASN A 76 -13.96 9.71 -10.59
CA ASN A 76 -13.53 8.30 -10.58
C ASN A 76 -14.12 7.52 -9.39
N GLU A 77 -15.20 6.78 -9.65
CA GLU A 77 -15.84 5.87 -8.68
C GLU A 77 -15.18 4.48 -8.61
N GLU A 78 -14.16 4.19 -9.45
CA GLU A 78 -13.51 2.88 -9.44
C GLU A 78 -12.65 2.65 -8.19
N ALA A 79 -12.74 1.43 -7.67
CA ALA A 79 -11.99 0.95 -6.53
C ALA A 79 -10.53 0.69 -6.93
N ASP A 80 -9.59 1.21 -6.14
CA ASP A 80 -8.15 1.04 -6.40
C ASP A 80 -7.53 -0.04 -5.51
N ILE A 81 -6.41 -0.58 -5.98
CA ILE A 81 -5.57 -1.52 -5.21
C ILE A 81 -4.48 -0.76 -4.45
N TYR A 82 -4.19 0.48 -4.84
CA TYR A 82 -3.09 1.28 -4.32
C TYR A 82 -3.22 1.51 -2.80
N GLY A 83 -4.41 1.90 -2.32
CA GLY A 83 -4.69 2.09 -0.90
C GLY A 83 -4.51 0.81 -0.08
N TRP A 84 -4.95 -0.32 -0.61
CA TRP A 84 -4.82 -1.63 0.05
C TRP A 84 -3.37 -2.13 0.15
N VAL A 85 -2.48 -1.77 -0.78
CA VAL A 85 -1.05 -2.14 -0.71
C VAL A 85 -0.26 -1.16 0.15
N TRP A 86 -0.40 0.15 -0.12
CA TRP A 86 0.52 1.13 0.42
C TRP A 86 0.17 1.58 1.84
N ILE A 87 -1.12 1.73 2.17
CA ILE A 87 -1.52 2.18 3.52
C ILE A 87 -1.08 1.13 4.57
N PRO A 88 -1.43 -0.17 4.44
CA PRO A 88 -0.93 -1.20 5.36
C PRO A 88 0.60 -1.27 5.44
N THR A 89 1.31 -1.15 4.32
CA THR A 89 2.78 -1.11 4.31
C THR A 89 3.32 0.02 5.16
N THR A 90 2.79 1.23 5.00
CA THR A 90 3.24 2.39 5.78
C THR A 90 2.95 2.23 7.27
N VAL A 91 1.79 1.68 7.64
CA VAL A 91 1.47 1.36 9.04
C VAL A 91 2.51 0.41 9.64
N ILE A 92 2.82 -0.70 8.95
CA ILE A 92 3.82 -1.67 9.41
C ILE A 92 5.20 -1.02 9.61
N LEU A 93 5.65 -0.25 8.61
CA LEU A 93 6.96 0.40 8.65
C LEU A 93 7.05 1.42 9.78
N VAL A 94 6.06 2.30 9.89
CA VAL A 94 6.02 3.35 10.93
C VAL A 94 5.92 2.72 12.32
N LEU A 95 5.08 1.71 12.53
CA LEU A 95 5.00 0.99 13.82
C LEU A 95 6.32 0.33 14.21
N SER A 96 6.99 -0.29 13.25
CA SER A 96 8.25 -1.02 13.49
C SER A 96 9.38 -0.07 13.87
N VAL A 97 9.49 1.05 13.15
CA VAL A 97 10.45 2.10 13.46
C VAL A 97 10.10 2.77 14.78
N ASN A 98 8.85 3.15 14.99
CA ASN A 98 8.42 3.86 16.19
C ASN A 98 8.50 3.01 17.45
N SER A 99 8.30 1.69 17.37
CA SER A 99 8.51 0.81 18.52
C SER A 99 9.99 0.80 18.96
N SER A 100 10.91 0.86 18.00
CA SER A 100 12.35 0.92 18.29
C SER A 100 12.75 2.30 18.86
N LEU A 101 12.18 3.37 18.31
CA LEU A 101 12.36 4.73 18.82
C LEU A 101 11.76 4.92 20.22
N PHE A 102 10.58 4.35 20.47
CA PHE A 102 9.94 4.38 21.78
C PHE A 102 10.83 3.77 22.85
N THR A 103 11.40 2.58 22.61
CA THR A 103 12.34 1.96 23.55
C THR A 103 13.59 2.83 23.79
N PHE A 104 14.12 3.47 22.74
CA PHE A 104 15.25 4.38 22.87
C PHE A 104 14.92 5.61 23.72
N PHE A 105 13.81 6.30 23.42
CA PHE A 105 13.39 7.47 24.18
C PHE A 105 13.02 7.10 25.62
N ASN A 106 12.33 5.99 25.83
CA ASN A 106 11.96 5.52 27.17
C ASN A 106 13.21 5.29 28.05
N ALA A 107 14.26 4.67 27.49
CA ALA A 107 15.55 4.51 28.18
C ALA A 107 16.23 5.84 28.50
N LEU A 108 16.16 6.81 27.58
CA LEU A 108 16.76 8.14 27.75
C LEU A 108 16.06 8.95 28.87
N PHE A 109 14.73 8.93 28.92
CA PHE A 109 13.96 9.71 29.91
C PHE A 109 13.99 9.10 31.32
N HIS A 110 14.10 7.78 31.44
CA HIS A 110 14.06 7.09 32.73
C HIS A 110 15.46 6.79 33.33
N GLN A 111 16.54 7.35 32.76
CA GLN A 111 17.92 7.22 33.27
C GLN A 111 18.31 5.77 33.63
N GLN A 112 17.93 4.78 32.81
CA GLN A 112 18.37 3.41 33.02
C GLN A 112 19.82 3.22 32.52
N ASP A 113 20.78 3.23 33.46
CA ASP A 113 22.22 3.13 33.23
C ASP A 113 22.73 1.77 32.68
N ALA A 114 21.86 0.81 32.37
CA ALA A 114 22.30 -0.56 32.10
C ALA A 114 21.60 -1.24 30.90
N SER A 115 21.62 -0.63 29.70
CA SER A 115 21.44 -1.38 28.44
C SER A 115 21.65 -0.58 27.14
N VAL A 116 22.38 0.53 27.14
CA VAL A 116 22.64 1.31 25.91
C VAL A 116 23.32 0.48 24.82
N SER A 117 24.03 -0.61 25.17
CA SER A 117 24.62 -1.54 24.18
C SER A 117 23.63 -2.51 23.52
N ARG A 118 22.40 -2.67 24.03
CA ARG A 118 21.34 -3.50 23.40
C ARG A 118 20.41 -2.70 22.47
N ILE A 119 20.60 -1.38 22.36
CA ILE A 119 19.84 -0.52 21.46
C ILE A 119 20.57 -0.46 20.10
N THR A 120 20.70 -1.60 19.43
CA THR A 120 21.36 -1.68 18.13
C THR A 120 20.51 -2.50 17.18
N GLY A 121 19.45 -1.86 16.66
CA GLY A 121 18.70 -2.35 15.51
C GLY A 121 17.19 -2.27 15.65
N VAL A 122 16.51 -2.11 14.51
CA VAL A 122 15.06 -2.31 14.40
C VAL A 122 14.76 -3.73 14.87
N ASN A 123 13.79 -3.88 15.78
CA ASN A 123 13.38 -5.20 16.24
C ASN A 123 12.63 -5.94 15.11
N PHE A 124 13.37 -6.71 14.31
CA PHE A 124 12.81 -7.45 13.17
C PHE A 124 11.67 -8.39 13.58
N ARG A 125 11.67 -8.91 14.81
CA ARG A 125 10.55 -9.72 15.33
C ARG A 125 9.27 -8.90 15.39
N LYS A 126 9.31 -7.65 15.86
CA LYS A 126 8.14 -6.77 15.89
C LYS A 126 7.66 -6.43 14.47
N PHE A 127 8.59 -6.16 13.56
CA PHE A 127 8.26 -5.96 12.14
C PHE A 127 7.49 -7.15 11.54
N TRP A 128 7.94 -8.37 11.80
CA TRP A 128 7.24 -9.58 11.34
C TRP A 128 5.85 -9.72 11.97
N ILE A 129 5.71 -9.50 13.27
CA ILE A 129 4.40 -9.59 13.96
C ILE A 129 3.44 -8.54 13.40
N PHE A 130 3.87 -7.28 13.24
CA PHE A 130 3.06 -6.24 12.60
C PHE A 130 2.69 -6.62 11.17
N SER A 131 3.63 -7.14 10.38
CA SER A 131 3.37 -7.54 9.00
C SER A 131 2.28 -8.60 8.91
N VAL A 132 2.40 -9.68 9.70
CA VAL A 132 1.41 -10.76 9.73
C VAL A 132 0.06 -10.25 10.23
N LEU A 133 0.04 -9.44 11.29
CA LEU A 133 -1.19 -8.92 11.86
C LEU A 133 -1.92 -7.98 10.88
N VAL A 134 -1.20 -7.01 10.31
CA VAL A 134 -1.77 -5.99 9.43
C VAL A 134 -2.21 -6.59 8.09
N TYR A 135 -1.34 -7.33 7.40
CA TYR A 135 -1.69 -7.93 6.11
C TYR A 135 -2.64 -9.11 6.25
N GLY A 136 -2.45 -9.95 7.27
CA GLY A 136 -3.37 -11.03 7.58
C GLY A 136 -4.78 -10.50 7.80
N TYR A 137 -4.94 -9.44 8.59
CA TYR A 137 -6.22 -8.78 8.78
C TYR A 137 -6.80 -8.20 7.48
N ASN A 138 -6.01 -7.42 6.72
CA ASN A 138 -6.45 -6.75 5.49
C ASN A 138 -6.74 -7.71 4.32
N ILE A 139 -6.34 -8.97 4.40
CA ILE A 139 -6.68 -10.00 3.40
C ILE A 139 -7.84 -10.86 3.88
N VAL A 140 -7.72 -11.43 5.09
CA VAL A 140 -8.65 -12.46 5.57
C VAL A 140 -10.04 -11.89 5.76
N ILE A 141 -10.17 -10.67 6.31
CA ILE A 141 -11.49 -10.10 6.60
C ILE A 141 -12.24 -9.69 5.33
N PRO A 142 -11.65 -8.92 4.39
CA PRO A 142 -12.33 -8.60 3.13
C PRO A 142 -12.65 -9.85 2.30
N ALA A 143 -11.77 -10.85 2.29
CA ALA A 143 -12.01 -12.11 1.58
C ALA A 143 -13.17 -12.91 2.19
N THR A 144 -13.23 -13.03 3.51
CA THR A 144 -14.31 -13.72 4.22
C THR A 144 -15.65 -13.05 3.95
N LEU A 145 -15.68 -11.73 4.03
CA LEU A 145 -16.87 -10.96 3.76
C LEU A 145 -17.31 -11.06 2.29
N TRP A 146 -16.36 -10.95 1.35
CA TRP A 146 -16.67 -11.14 -0.06
C TRP A 146 -17.25 -12.53 -0.34
N ALA A 147 -16.70 -13.59 0.27
CA ALA A 147 -17.23 -14.94 0.15
C ALA A 147 -18.70 -15.02 0.64
N ILE A 148 -19.03 -14.33 1.74
CA ILE A 148 -20.41 -14.25 2.24
C ILE A 148 -21.31 -13.48 1.28
N LEU A 149 -20.84 -12.35 0.74
CA LEU A 149 -21.60 -11.53 -0.22
C LEU A 149 -21.94 -12.31 -1.49
N VAL A 150 -20.99 -13.10 -2.00
CA VAL A 150 -21.19 -14.01 -3.13
C VAL A 150 -22.25 -15.06 -2.79
N CYS A 151 -22.21 -15.65 -1.59
CA CYS A 151 -23.23 -16.59 -1.12
C CYS A 151 -24.62 -15.95 -1.03
N THR A 152 -24.71 -14.65 -0.71
CA THR A 152 -25.98 -13.90 -0.62
C THR A 152 -26.42 -13.26 -1.94
N ARG A 153 -25.77 -13.58 -3.07
CA ARG A 153 -26.02 -12.98 -4.41
C ARG A 153 -25.84 -11.46 -4.50
N SER A 154 -25.09 -10.85 -3.58
CA SER A 154 -24.69 -9.44 -3.73
C SER A 154 -23.53 -9.35 -4.73
N ARG A 155 -23.57 -8.36 -5.62
CA ARG A 155 -22.59 -8.17 -6.72
C ARG A 155 -21.55 -7.10 -6.41
N GLN A 156 -21.12 -6.97 -5.16
CA GLN A 156 -20.00 -6.06 -4.85
C GLN A 156 -18.66 -6.70 -5.23
N PRO A 157 -17.81 -6.02 -6.02
CA PRO A 157 -16.51 -6.55 -6.40
C PRO A 157 -15.57 -6.57 -5.18
N ILE A 158 -14.74 -7.62 -5.06
CA ILE A 158 -13.78 -7.76 -3.96
C ILE A 158 -12.84 -6.55 -3.83
N LEU A 159 -12.52 -5.90 -4.95
CA LEU A 159 -11.66 -4.72 -4.99
C LEU A 159 -12.25 -3.54 -4.23
N HIS A 160 -13.58 -3.37 -4.26
CA HIS A 160 -14.27 -2.32 -3.50
C HIS A 160 -14.07 -2.51 -2.00
N LEU A 161 -14.16 -3.75 -1.53
CA LEU A 161 -13.92 -4.10 -0.14
C LEU A 161 -12.46 -3.91 0.25
N LEU A 162 -11.52 -4.43 -0.55
CA LEU A 162 -10.08 -4.28 -0.28
C LEU A 162 -9.68 -2.81 -0.20
N CYS A 163 -10.18 -1.99 -1.13
CA CYS A 163 -9.97 -0.55 -1.14
C CYS A 163 -10.48 0.09 0.16
N ILE A 164 -11.75 -0.12 0.52
CA ILE A 164 -12.34 0.49 1.74
C ILE A 164 -11.55 0.08 3.01
N TYR A 165 -11.18 -1.20 3.14
CA TYR A 165 -10.39 -1.69 4.29
C TYR A 165 -8.97 -1.13 4.33
N GLY A 166 -8.32 -0.99 3.16
CA GLY A 166 -7.03 -0.34 3.03
C GLY A 166 -7.09 1.10 3.53
N TYR A 167 -8.05 1.89 3.01
CA TYR A 167 -8.20 3.29 3.37
C TYR A 167 -8.65 3.52 4.80
N SER A 168 -9.52 2.66 5.38
CA SER A 168 -9.90 2.82 6.78
C SER A 168 -8.68 2.80 7.69
N SER A 169 -7.68 1.97 7.37
CA SER A 169 -6.43 1.84 8.13
C SER A 169 -5.55 3.11 8.15
N THR A 170 -5.89 4.17 7.40
CA THR A 170 -5.13 5.44 7.35
C THR A 170 -4.97 6.07 8.73
N SER A 171 -5.99 6.01 9.59
CA SER A 171 -5.92 6.61 10.94
C SER A 171 -4.80 6.02 11.79
N TYR A 172 -4.46 4.74 11.58
CA TYR A 172 -3.38 4.07 12.31
C TYR A 172 -2.00 4.61 11.93
N ILE A 173 -1.80 5.17 10.74
CA ILE A 173 -0.54 5.84 10.39
C ILE A 173 -0.30 6.99 11.37
N PHE A 174 -1.30 7.83 11.60
CA PHE A 174 -1.20 8.99 12.50
C PHE A 174 -1.06 8.58 13.96
N ALA A 175 -1.83 7.58 14.42
CA ALA A 175 -1.65 7.03 15.76
C ALA A 175 -0.23 6.48 15.97
N SER A 176 0.30 5.78 14.98
CA SER A 176 1.66 5.25 15.03
C SER A 176 2.68 6.37 15.17
N LEU A 177 2.57 7.45 14.37
CA LEU A 177 3.43 8.63 14.45
C LEU A 177 3.38 9.31 15.83
N ILE A 178 2.20 9.50 16.39
CA ILE A 178 2.01 10.13 17.71
C ILE A 178 2.61 9.27 18.83
N SER A 179 2.60 7.95 18.67
CA SER A 179 3.09 6.98 19.66
C SER A 179 4.62 6.99 19.86
N ILE A 180 5.38 7.82 19.13
CA ILE A 180 6.81 8.04 19.40
C ILE A 180 7.04 8.66 20.78
N ILE A 181 6.07 9.43 21.28
CA ILE A 181 6.16 10.11 22.55
C ILE A 181 5.98 9.05 23.67
N PRO A 182 6.97 8.88 24.57
CA PRO A 182 6.98 7.81 25.56
C PRO A 182 6.09 8.10 26.78
N PHE A 183 4.85 8.53 26.56
CA PHE A 183 3.84 8.71 27.60
C PHE A 183 2.69 7.73 27.38
N GLU A 184 2.34 6.99 28.43
CA GLU A 184 1.31 5.94 28.40
C GLU A 184 -0.02 6.43 27.82
N VAL A 185 -0.49 7.55 28.34
CA VAL A 185 -1.77 8.14 27.92
C VAL A 185 -1.75 8.52 26.44
N VAL A 186 -0.61 8.98 25.91
CA VAL A 186 -0.51 9.50 24.54
C VAL A 186 -0.72 8.38 23.52
N TYR A 187 0.02 7.27 23.64
CA TYR A 187 -0.13 6.18 22.67
C TYR A 187 -1.49 5.48 22.84
N ILE A 188 -1.98 5.23 24.07
CA ILE A 188 -3.28 4.59 24.29
C ILE A 188 -4.39 5.41 23.64
N VAL A 189 -4.46 6.70 23.96
CA VAL A 189 -5.50 7.59 23.42
C VAL A 189 -5.39 7.68 21.90
N SER A 190 -4.17 7.75 21.34
CA SER A 190 -3.98 7.81 19.88
C SER A 190 -4.54 6.57 19.17
N PHE A 191 -4.27 5.35 19.67
CA PHE A 191 -4.77 4.11 19.08
C PHE A 191 -6.28 3.93 19.28
N VAL A 192 -6.82 4.37 20.42
CA VAL A 192 -8.27 4.34 20.68
C VAL A 192 -8.99 5.28 19.70
N ILE A 193 -8.53 6.53 19.57
CA ILE A 193 -9.10 7.50 18.62
C ILE A 193 -8.99 6.97 17.19
N ALA A 194 -7.82 6.48 16.77
CA ALA A 194 -7.65 5.92 15.44
C ALA A 194 -8.58 4.73 15.19
N SER A 195 -8.80 3.87 16.18
CA SER A 195 -9.72 2.73 16.06
C SER A 195 -11.17 3.18 15.93
N ILE A 196 -11.59 4.22 16.65
CA ILE A 196 -12.93 4.80 16.52
C ILE A 196 -13.10 5.39 15.12
N VAL A 197 -12.18 6.26 14.68
CA VAL A 197 -12.23 6.89 13.35
C VAL A 197 -12.25 5.85 12.24
N SER A 198 -11.40 4.83 12.35
CA SER A 198 -11.32 3.74 11.37
C SER A 198 -12.61 2.93 11.30
N SER A 199 -13.17 2.57 12.47
CA SER A 199 -14.41 1.80 12.58
C SER A 199 -15.62 2.57 12.05
N VAL A 200 -15.72 3.87 12.36
CA VAL A 200 -16.78 4.75 11.81
C VAL A 200 -16.66 4.86 10.30
N THR A 201 -15.45 5.04 9.79
CA THR A 201 -15.18 5.10 8.35
C THR A 201 -15.60 3.81 7.66
N LEU A 202 -15.18 2.65 8.18
CA LEU A 202 -15.56 1.34 7.65
C LEU A 202 -17.08 1.18 7.61
N PHE A 203 -17.75 1.49 8.72
CA PHE A 203 -19.19 1.35 8.85
C PHE A 203 -19.95 2.21 7.83
N ARG A 204 -19.55 3.47 7.61
CA ARG A 204 -20.20 4.39 6.65
C ARG A 204 -20.00 4.00 5.19
N ASN A 205 -18.92 3.28 4.86
CA ASN A 205 -18.55 2.98 3.48
C ASN A 205 -19.07 1.63 2.97
N PHE A 206 -19.53 0.76 3.86
CA PHE A 206 -19.87 -0.63 3.53
C PHE A 206 -21.15 -0.81 2.72
N PHE A 207 -22.23 -0.10 3.05
CA PHE A 207 -23.48 -0.15 2.31
C PHE A 207 -24.07 1.26 2.21
N SER A 208 -24.62 1.62 1.05
CA SER A 208 -25.60 2.70 0.98
C SER A 208 -26.87 2.22 1.67
N GLU A 209 -27.48 3.07 2.49
CA GLU A 209 -28.65 2.77 3.34
C GLU A 209 -29.79 2.08 2.56
N ASP A 210 -29.83 2.25 1.24
CA ASP A 210 -30.84 1.72 0.35
C ASP A 210 -30.76 0.19 0.11
N GLU A 211 -29.56 -0.42 0.06
CA GLU A 211 -29.43 -1.88 -0.16
C GLU A 211 -29.86 -2.72 1.07
N VAL A 212 -29.83 -2.12 2.26
CA VAL A 212 -30.17 -2.75 3.55
C VAL A 212 -31.68 -2.91 3.73
N THR A 213 -32.49 -2.14 3.00
CA THR A 213 -33.95 -2.16 3.14
C THR A 213 -34.62 -3.36 2.46
N GLY A 214 -33.94 -4.01 1.49
CA GLY A 214 -34.52 -5.11 0.71
C GLY A 214 -34.02 -6.52 1.08
N SER A 215 -32.83 -6.67 1.67
CA SER A 215 -32.21 -7.98 1.90
C SER A 215 -31.51 -8.09 3.27
N SER A 216 -32.10 -8.94 4.12
CA SER A 216 -31.47 -9.74 5.19
C SER A 216 -30.79 -8.99 6.36
N ARG A 217 -31.47 -8.95 7.52
CA ARG A 217 -30.91 -8.64 8.87
C ARG A 217 -29.51 -9.24 9.12
N SER A 218 -29.22 -10.39 8.50
CA SER A 218 -27.93 -11.07 8.54
C SER A 218 -26.75 -10.25 8.01
N LEU A 219 -26.93 -9.43 6.98
CA LEU A 219 -25.86 -8.60 6.41
C LEU A 219 -25.48 -7.45 7.34
N TYR A 220 -26.48 -6.79 7.94
CA TYR A 220 -26.27 -5.74 8.93
C TYR A 220 -25.56 -6.28 10.19
N LEU A 221 -25.95 -7.46 10.68
CA LEU A 221 -25.26 -8.12 11.78
C LEU A 221 -23.79 -8.42 11.43
N PHE A 222 -23.53 -8.91 10.22
CA PHE A 222 -22.16 -9.17 9.78
C PHE A 222 -21.32 -7.90 9.69
N GLN A 223 -21.89 -6.80 9.20
CA GLN A 223 -21.24 -5.49 9.18
C GLN A 223 -20.87 -5.00 10.58
N ILE A 224 -21.77 -5.13 11.56
CA ILE A 224 -21.47 -4.81 12.97
C ILE A 224 -20.30 -5.64 13.47
N ILE A 225 -20.32 -6.96 13.23
CA ILE A 225 -19.25 -7.87 13.65
C ILE A 225 -17.92 -7.46 12.98
N ALA A 226 -17.93 -7.14 11.69
CA ALA A 226 -16.75 -6.71 10.96
C ALA A 226 -16.17 -5.40 11.52
N THR A 227 -17.03 -4.43 11.87
CA THR A 227 -16.62 -3.17 12.50
C THR A 227 -16.06 -3.39 13.92
N LEU A 228 -16.68 -4.26 14.72
CA LEU A 228 -16.15 -4.62 16.04
C LEU A 228 -14.80 -5.32 15.94
N LEU A 229 -14.64 -6.20 14.95
CA LEU A 229 -13.37 -6.87 14.68
C LEU A 229 -12.30 -5.86 14.22
N HIS A 230 -12.69 -4.80 13.52
CA HIS A 230 -11.79 -3.71 13.15
C HIS A 230 -11.34 -2.88 14.36
N ALA A 231 -12.25 -2.58 15.29
CA ALA A 231 -11.88 -1.97 16.55
C ALA A 231 -10.93 -2.86 17.37
N ALA A 232 -11.19 -4.18 17.41
CA ALA A 232 -10.33 -5.15 18.06
C ALA A 232 -8.94 -5.26 17.39
N PHE A 233 -8.86 -5.13 16.07
CA PHE A 233 -7.60 -5.07 15.35
C PHE A 233 -6.73 -3.89 15.81
N GLY A 234 -7.31 -2.70 16.01
CA GLY A 234 -6.59 -1.56 16.55
C GLY A 234 -6.06 -1.76 17.96
N ILE A 235 -6.83 -2.46 18.82
CA ILE A 235 -6.36 -2.89 20.14
C ILE A 235 -5.21 -3.88 19.99
N GLY A 236 -5.29 -4.81 19.04
CA GLY A 236 -4.20 -5.74 18.72
C GLY A 236 -2.91 -5.03 18.32
N LEU A 237 -2.98 -3.98 17.51
CA LEU A 237 -1.81 -3.15 17.16
C LEU A 237 -1.19 -2.48 18.39
N LEU A 238 -2.02 -1.90 19.26
CA LEU A 238 -1.58 -1.31 20.52
C LEU A 238 -0.89 -2.36 21.41
N MET A 239 -1.47 -3.55 21.53
CA MET A 239 -0.88 -4.64 22.33
C MET A 239 0.47 -5.09 21.78
N VAL A 240 0.63 -5.23 20.46
CA VAL A 240 1.93 -5.57 19.84
C VAL A 240 2.95 -4.45 20.03
N PHE A 241 2.52 -3.19 19.97
CA PHE A 241 3.38 -2.04 20.23
C PHE A 241 3.94 -2.06 21.67
N LEU A 242 3.07 -2.32 22.64
CA LEU A 242 3.40 -2.46 24.06
C LEU A 242 4.18 -3.74 24.41
N TYR A 243 3.99 -4.80 23.63
CA TYR A 243 4.62 -6.07 23.90
C TYR A 243 6.15 -5.97 23.72
N GLY A 244 6.87 -6.00 24.83
CA GLY A 244 8.32 -5.89 24.88
C GLY A 244 8.86 -4.49 24.59
N SER A 245 8.13 -3.44 24.99
CA SER A 245 8.61 -2.06 25.10
C SER A 245 9.03 -1.71 26.53
#